data_AF-A4NVS9-F1
#
_entry.id   AF-A4NVS9-F1
#
_cell.length_a   1.000
_cell.length_b   1.000
_cell.length_c   1.000
_cell.angle_alpha   90.00
_cell.angle_beta   90.00
_cell.angle_gamma   90.00
#
_symmetry.space_group_name_H-M   'P 1'
#
loop_
_entity.id
_entity.type
_entity.pdbx_description
1 polymer ?
#
loop_
_entity_poly.entity_id
_entity_poly.type
_entity_poly.pdbx_seq_one_letter_code
_entity_poly.pdbx_strand_id
1 'polypeptide(L)'
;MQGYGHRRWQVGKWCDASTEFKPNQSIRIFDDMGELVIDEVMNPGDILYIPARMAHYGVAEDDCLTFSFGLRYPNLSNLIDSVSKGFCHQDPDLNLSEFDLPLRLSQSVQATGKLADENIQAMKQLLLDKLANSKAFDTLFKQAVASAVSSRRYELLVSDEMCDPDEVRSILEEDGAFLSQDNNCKLLYTENPLRIYANGEWLDELNVIESEVLKRLSDGESLDWAFLSSLVNKTEDPETSMDLLLDSICNWVDDGWVLIE
;
A
#
# COMPACT_ATOMS: atom_id res chain seq x y z
N MET A 1 -11.26 10.33 -15.75
CA MET A 1 -11.89 11.66 -15.89
C MET A 1 -11.31 12.29 -17.13
N GLN A 2 -12.17 12.85 -17.98
CA GLN A 2 -11.75 13.56 -19.18
C GLN A 2 -11.36 14.99 -18.80
N GLY A 3 -10.11 15.37 -19.01
CA GLY A 3 -9.57 16.65 -18.55
C GLY A 3 -9.60 17.76 -19.61
N TYR A 4 -9.31 17.41 -20.86
CA TYR A 4 -9.27 18.34 -22.00
C TYR A 4 -9.64 17.60 -23.28
N GLY A 5 -10.25 18.28 -24.25
CA GLY A 5 -10.72 17.67 -25.50
C GLY A 5 -11.75 16.55 -25.26
N HIS A 6 -11.95 15.71 -26.28
CA HIS A 6 -12.96 14.66 -26.31
C HIS A 6 -12.35 13.30 -26.60
N ARG A 7 -12.88 12.28 -25.92
CA ARG A 7 -12.47 10.89 -26.12
C ARG A 7 -13.69 9.99 -26.18
N ARG A 8 -13.81 9.22 -27.26
CA ARG A 8 -14.79 8.16 -27.37
C ARG A 8 -14.32 6.94 -26.58
N TRP A 9 -15.13 6.52 -25.62
CA TRP A 9 -14.88 5.34 -24.81
C TRP A 9 -15.88 4.26 -25.13
N GLN A 10 -15.35 3.08 -25.46
CA GLN A 10 -16.09 1.85 -25.62
C GLN A 10 -15.73 0.90 -24.47
N VAL A 11 -16.72 0.42 -23.74
CA VAL A 11 -16.56 -0.58 -22.66
C VAL A 11 -17.33 -1.83 -23.06
N GLY A 12 -16.64 -2.97 -23.06
CA GLY A 12 -17.16 -4.23 -23.56
C GLY A 12 -17.32 -5.29 -22.47
N LYS A 13 -17.07 -6.55 -22.83
CA LYS A 13 -17.23 -7.73 -21.97
C LYS A 13 -16.29 -7.74 -20.76
N TRP A 14 -16.67 -8.55 -19.77
CA TRP A 14 -15.75 -9.00 -18.71
C TRP A 14 -14.76 -10.02 -19.25
N CYS A 15 -13.51 -9.89 -18.82
CA CYS A 15 -12.40 -10.76 -19.14
C CYS A 15 -12.08 -11.69 -17.97
N ASP A 16 -11.63 -12.89 -18.27
CA ASP A 16 -11.14 -13.88 -17.31
C ASP A 16 -9.82 -14.53 -17.73
N ALA A 17 -9.37 -15.52 -16.96
CA ALA A 17 -8.11 -16.20 -17.21
C ALA A 17 -8.07 -16.94 -18.55
N SER A 18 -9.22 -17.19 -19.19
CA SER A 18 -9.33 -17.78 -20.51
C SER A 18 -9.39 -16.76 -21.65
N THR A 19 -9.50 -15.45 -21.32
CA THR A 19 -9.53 -14.40 -22.33
C THR A 19 -8.13 -14.20 -22.90
N GLU A 20 -7.93 -14.63 -24.14
CA GLU A 20 -6.64 -14.56 -24.82
C GLU A 20 -6.32 -13.12 -25.26
N PHE A 21 -5.03 -12.78 -25.14
CA PHE A 21 -4.47 -11.58 -25.76
C PHE A 21 -3.93 -11.91 -27.15
N LYS A 22 -3.89 -10.90 -28.03
CA LYS A 22 -3.19 -11.00 -29.30
C LYS A 22 -1.75 -11.46 -29.07
N PRO A 23 -1.31 -12.58 -29.70
CA PRO A 23 0.05 -13.05 -29.54
C PRO A 23 1.05 -12.07 -30.18
N ASN A 24 2.29 -12.10 -29.67
CA ASN A 24 3.42 -11.34 -30.21
C ASN A 24 3.24 -9.81 -30.22
N GLN A 25 2.46 -9.26 -29.29
CA GLN A 25 2.33 -7.81 -29.10
C GLN A 25 3.18 -7.36 -27.90
N SER A 26 3.76 -6.17 -27.98
CA SER A 26 4.51 -5.55 -26.88
C SER A 26 3.59 -5.08 -25.73
N ILE A 27 2.30 -4.92 -26.03
CA ILE A 27 1.26 -4.51 -25.09
C ILE A 27 0.10 -5.52 -25.11
N ARG A 28 -0.66 -5.57 -24.02
CA ARG A 28 -1.82 -6.45 -23.89
C ARG A 28 -3.00 -5.89 -24.69
N ILE A 29 -3.39 -6.58 -25.75
CA ILE A 29 -4.49 -6.20 -26.64
C ILE A 29 -5.43 -7.39 -26.80
N PHE A 30 -6.73 -7.15 -26.72
CA PHE A 30 -7.75 -8.17 -27.03
C PHE A 30 -8.07 -8.19 -28.52
N ASP A 31 -8.46 -9.37 -29.03
CA ASP A 31 -8.97 -9.50 -30.40
C ASP A 31 -10.37 -8.93 -30.58
N ASP A 32 -11.18 -8.94 -29.52
CA ASP A 32 -12.59 -8.59 -29.56
C ASP A 32 -13.06 -7.98 -28.24
N MET A 33 -13.88 -6.93 -28.34
CA MET A 33 -14.52 -6.22 -27.23
C MET A 33 -15.79 -6.92 -26.72
N GLY A 34 -16.38 -7.82 -27.51
CA GLY A 34 -17.68 -8.42 -27.24
C GLY A 34 -18.83 -7.41 -27.38
N GLU A 35 -19.93 -7.64 -26.68
CA GLU A 35 -21.04 -6.69 -26.60
C GLU A 35 -20.62 -5.45 -25.81
N LEU A 36 -20.84 -4.27 -26.40
CA LEU A 36 -20.55 -2.99 -25.76
C LEU A 36 -21.66 -2.64 -24.79
N VAL A 37 -21.27 -2.32 -23.56
CA VAL A 37 -22.18 -1.80 -22.53
C VAL A 37 -22.15 -0.27 -22.48
N ILE A 38 -21.07 0.35 -22.96
CA ILE A 38 -20.91 1.79 -23.08
C ILE A 38 -20.22 2.08 -24.42
N ASP A 39 -20.72 3.07 -25.15
CA ASP A 39 -20.08 3.64 -26.34
C ASP A 39 -20.43 5.13 -26.39
N GLU A 40 -19.62 5.96 -25.74
CA GLU A 40 -19.93 7.38 -25.52
C GLU A 40 -18.72 8.27 -25.78
N VAL A 41 -18.98 9.48 -26.29
CA VAL A 41 -17.96 10.53 -26.41
C VAL A 41 -17.97 11.35 -25.13
N MET A 42 -16.87 11.31 -24.38
CA MET A 42 -16.71 12.02 -23.13
C MET A 42 -16.22 13.45 -23.36
N ASN A 43 -16.85 14.39 -22.65
CA ASN A 43 -16.49 15.81 -22.62
C ASN A 43 -15.62 16.13 -21.40
N PRO A 44 -14.89 17.26 -21.39
CA PRO A 44 -14.15 17.71 -20.21
C PRO A 44 -15.05 17.78 -18.96
N GLY A 45 -14.62 17.13 -17.89
CA GLY A 45 -15.36 16.97 -16.63
C GLY A 45 -16.07 15.63 -16.48
N ASP A 46 -16.32 14.88 -17.56
CA ASP A 46 -16.99 13.59 -17.49
C ASP A 46 -16.09 12.52 -16.82
N ILE A 47 -16.72 11.64 -16.03
CA ILE A 47 -16.05 10.55 -15.31
C ILE A 47 -16.64 9.21 -15.74
N LEU A 48 -15.77 8.33 -16.22
CA LEU A 48 -16.10 6.95 -16.56
C LEU A 48 -15.44 6.03 -15.54
N TYR A 49 -16.26 5.30 -14.79
CA TYR A 49 -15.81 4.23 -13.91
C TYR A 49 -15.83 2.91 -14.68
N ILE A 50 -14.70 2.21 -14.69
CA ILE A 50 -14.56 0.91 -15.33
C ILE A 50 -14.20 -0.12 -14.25
N PRO A 51 -15.11 -1.07 -13.94
CA PRO A 51 -14.81 -2.17 -13.04
C PRO A 51 -13.58 -2.98 -13.48
N ALA A 52 -12.93 -3.62 -12.51
CA ALA A 52 -11.80 -4.49 -12.78
C ALA A 52 -12.18 -5.59 -13.78
N ARG A 53 -11.26 -5.86 -14.72
CA ARG A 53 -11.36 -6.90 -15.75
C ARG A 53 -12.38 -6.63 -16.86
N MET A 54 -12.87 -5.41 -17.05
CA MET A 54 -13.65 -5.07 -18.24
C MET A 54 -12.76 -4.60 -19.40
N ALA A 55 -13.05 -5.10 -20.59
CA ALA A 55 -12.41 -4.63 -21.81
C ALA A 55 -12.83 -3.17 -22.07
N HIS A 56 -11.86 -2.31 -22.38
CA HIS A 56 -12.11 -0.90 -22.67
C HIS A 56 -11.19 -0.41 -23.78
N TYR A 57 -11.73 0.46 -24.64
CA TYR A 57 -11.04 1.03 -25.78
C TYR A 57 -11.39 2.51 -25.88
N GLY A 58 -10.37 3.38 -25.77
CA GLY A 58 -10.54 4.83 -25.77
C GLY A 58 -9.83 5.45 -26.96
N VAL A 59 -10.57 6.11 -27.84
CA VAL A 59 -10.04 6.81 -29.03
C VAL A 59 -10.22 8.30 -28.86
N ALA A 60 -9.13 9.05 -29.01
CA ALA A 60 -9.17 10.51 -29.01
C ALA A 60 -9.91 11.00 -30.27
N GLU A 61 -10.90 11.88 -30.09
CA GLU A 61 -11.62 12.51 -31.21
C GLU A 61 -10.91 13.81 -31.66
N ASP A 62 -10.16 14.43 -30.75
CA ASP A 62 -9.31 15.60 -30.96
C ASP A 62 -8.11 15.57 -30.00
N ASP A 63 -7.32 16.65 -29.96
CA ASP A 63 -6.27 16.83 -28.97
C ASP A 63 -6.89 16.77 -27.56
N CYS A 64 -6.56 15.73 -26.80
CA CYS A 64 -7.26 15.44 -25.56
C CYS A 64 -6.32 14.95 -24.44
N LEU A 65 -6.76 15.13 -23.18
CA LEU A 65 -6.10 14.67 -21.97
C LEU A 65 -7.08 13.88 -21.10
N THR A 66 -6.66 12.72 -20.62
CA THR A 66 -7.46 11.86 -19.74
C THR A 66 -6.67 11.55 -18.46
N PHE A 67 -7.29 11.81 -17.30
CA PHE A 67 -6.75 11.45 -15.99
C PHE A 67 -7.32 10.10 -15.54
N SER A 68 -6.43 9.12 -15.32
CA SER A 68 -6.80 7.76 -14.93
C SER A 68 -6.47 7.51 -13.46
N PHE A 69 -7.51 7.44 -12.62
CA PHE A 69 -7.39 7.12 -11.20
C PHE A 69 -7.52 5.60 -11.00
N GLY A 70 -6.38 4.92 -10.88
CA GLY A 70 -6.33 3.47 -10.74
C GLY A 70 -6.45 3.00 -9.30
N LEU A 71 -7.41 2.12 -9.02
CA LEU A 71 -7.48 1.36 -7.76
C LEU A 71 -6.63 0.10 -7.87
N ARG A 72 -6.06 -0.34 -6.75
CA ARG A 72 -5.18 -1.51 -6.70
C ARG A 72 -5.59 -2.44 -5.57
N TYR A 73 -5.47 -3.74 -5.84
CA TYR A 73 -5.59 -4.80 -4.84
C TYR A 73 -4.30 -5.63 -4.88
N PRO A 74 -3.79 -6.07 -3.71
CA PRO A 74 -2.70 -7.03 -3.69
C PRO A 74 -3.20 -8.36 -4.26
N ASN A 75 -2.36 -9.03 -5.06
CA ASN A 75 -2.68 -10.37 -5.52
C ASN A 75 -2.24 -11.41 -4.48
N LEU A 76 -2.71 -12.65 -4.61
CA LEU A 76 -2.41 -13.72 -3.66
C LEU A 76 -0.91 -14.01 -3.53
N SER A 77 -0.18 -14.03 -4.65
CA SER A 77 1.26 -14.30 -4.65
C SER A 77 2.04 -13.23 -3.88
N ASN A 78 1.68 -11.95 -4.04
CA ASN A 78 2.28 -10.85 -3.30
C ASN A 78 1.99 -10.97 -1.80
N LEU A 79 0.76 -11.35 -1.41
CA LEU A 79 0.45 -11.56 0.01
C LEU A 79 1.24 -12.72 0.61
N ILE A 80 1.40 -13.83 -0.11
CA ILE A 80 2.23 -14.96 0.35
C ILE A 80 3.69 -14.52 0.51
N ASP A 81 4.23 -13.74 -0.42
CA ASP A 81 5.59 -13.18 -0.32
C ASP A 81 5.74 -12.26 0.90
N SER A 82 4.78 -11.35 1.12
CA SER A 82 4.76 -10.47 2.30
C SER A 82 4.68 -11.26 3.62
N VAL A 83 3.86 -12.33 3.68
CA VAL A 83 3.81 -13.23 4.83
C VAL A 83 5.16 -13.92 5.04
N SER A 84 5.78 -14.42 3.96
CA SER A 84 7.10 -15.05 4.04
C SER A 84 8.16 -14.11 4.59
N LYS A 85 8.16 -12.84 4.15
CA LYS A 85 9.05 -11.80 4.68
C LYS A 85 8.78 -11.54 6.16
N GLY A 86 7.52 -11.49 6.58
CA GLY A 86 7.14 -11.30 7.97
C GLY A 86 7.65 -12.42 8.89
N PHE A 87 7.66 -13.68 8.43
CA PHE A 87 8.28 -14.78 9.19
C PHE A 87 9.80 -14.63 9.38
N CYS A 88 10.47 -13.90 8.47
CA CYS A 88 11.91 -13.65 8.55
C CYS A 88 12.26 -12.41 9.40
N HIS A 89 11.30 -11.50 9.61
CA HIS A 89 11.50 -10.28 10.37
C HIS A 89 11.24 -10.55 11.86
N GLN A 90 12.13 -10.06 12.73
CA GLN A 90 11.98 -10.22 14.18
C GLN A 90 11.12 -9.09 14.73
N ASP A 91 9.84 -9.36 14.96
CA ASP A 91 8.95 -8.47 15.72
C ASP A 91 8.97 -8.90 17.20
N PRO A 92 9.50 -8.07 18.13
CA PRO A 92 9.56 -8.40 19.56
C PRO A 92 8.19 -8.68 20.20
N ASP A 93 7.13 -8.10 19.65
CA ASP A 93 5.76 -8.23 20.15
C ASP A 93 5.02 -9.43 19.53
N LEU A 94 5.62 -10.14 18.57
CA LEU A 94 5.00 -11.24 17.84
C LEU A 94 5.79 -12.54 17.94
N ASN A 95 5.29 -13.45 18.77
CA ASN A 95 5.86 -14.80 18.90
C ASN A 95 5.28 -15.76 17.86
N LEU A 96 6.10 -16.15 16.88
CA LEU A 96 5.75 -17.10 15.81
C LEU A 96 6.27 -18.54 16.05
N SER A 97 6.82 -18.85 17.23
CA SER A 97 7.40 -20.17 17.52
C SER A 97 6.44 -21.35 17.37
N GLU A 98 5.12 -21.10 17.39
CA GLU A 98 4.13 -22.13 17.13
C GLU A 98 4.14 -22.66 15.69
N PHE A 99 4.75 -21.93 14.75
CA PHE A 99 4.96 -22.34 13.36
C PHE A 99 6.22 -23.19 13.16
N ASP A 100 7.12 -23.22 14.16
CA ASP A 100 8.31 -24.08 14.15
C ASP A 100 7.99 -25.51 14.63
N LEU A 101 6.77 -25.74 15.14
CA LEU A 101 6.33 -27.04 15.60
C LEU A 101 6.09 -27.99 14.41
N PRO A 102 6.70 -29.19 14.38
CA PRO A 102 6.48 -30.14 13.30
C PRO A 102 5.02 -30.55 13.17
N LEU A 103 4.46 -30.47 11.96
CA LEU A 103 3.14 -30.99 11.64
C LEU A 103 3.16 -32.52 11.74
N ARG A 104 2.32 -33.08 12.62
CA ARG A 104 2.25 -34.53 12.87
C ARG A 104 1.07 -35.15 12.11
N LEU A 105 1.37 -36.19 11.34
CA LEU A 105 0.38 -37.00 10.64
C LEU A 105 0.21 -38.36 11.30
N SER A 106 -0.99 -38.93 11.20
CA SER A 106 -1.20 -40.35 11.41
C SER A 106 -0.83 -41.09 10.12
N GLN A 107 0.14 -42.02 10.20
CA GLN A 107 0.61 -42.77 9.03
C GLN A 107 -0.05 -44.14 8.97
N SER A 108 -0.49 -44.53 7.78
CA SER A 108 -0.88 -45.89 7.45
C SER A 108 0.30 -46.67 6.87
N VAL A 109 0.24 -48.00 6.88
CA VAL A 109 1.28 -48.86 6.30
C VAL A 109 1.37 -48.61 4.79
N GLN A 110 2.56 -48.23 4.33
CA GLN A 110 2.86 -47.93 2.93
C GLN A 110 4.32 -48.27 2.60
N ALA A 111 4.69 -48.27 1.31
CA ALA A 111 6.07 -48.41 0.89
C ALA A 111 6.91 -47.20 1.33
N THR A 112 8.18 -47.43 1.73
CA THR A 112 9.06 -46.39 2.33
C THR A 112 9.27 -45.17 1.44
N GLY A 113 9.33 -45.34 0.11
CA GLY A 113 9.50 -44.25 -0.84
C GLY A 113 8.19 -43.60 -1.30
N LYS A 114 7.02 -44.11 -0.87
CA LYS A 114 5.72 -43.58 -1.29
C LYS A 114 5.37 -42.39 -0.41
N LEU A 115 5.24 -41.21 -1.02
CA LEU A 115 4.52 -40.09 -0.43
C LEU A 115 3.07 -40.22 -0.85
N ALA A 116 2.24 -40.85 -0.02
CA ALA A 116 0.84 -41.05 -0.35
C ALA A 116 0.05 -39.72 -0.40
N ASP A 117 -0.83 -39.59 -1.39
CA ASP A 117 -1.62 -38.36 -1.64
C ASP A 117 -2.48 -37.99 -0.44
N GLU A 118 -2.97 -38.98 0.31
CA GLU A 118 -3.76 -38.76 1.53
C GLU A 118 -2.94 -38.00 2.59
N ASN A 119 -1.64 -38.28 2.69
CA ASN A 119 -0.74 -37.55 3.60
C ASN A 119 -0.52 -36.12 3.13
N ILE A 120 -0.39 -35.88 1.82
CA ILE A 120 -0.24 -34.53 1.25
C ILE A 120 -1.49 -33.70 1.53
N GLN A 121 -2.68 -34.26 1.30
CA GLN A 121 -3.94 -33.57 1.61
C GLN A 121 -4.08 -33.30 3.12
N ALA A 122 -3.70 -34.25 3.97
CA ALA A 122 -3.69 -34.04 5.41
C ALA A 122 -2.70 -32.95 5.85
N MET A 123 -1.49 -32.87 5.27
CA MET A 123 -0.55 -31.77 5.54
C MET A 123 -1.13 -30.42 5.11
N LYS A 124 -1.73 -30.36 3.92
CA LYS A 124 -2.38 -29.14 3.42
C LYS A 124 -3.47 -28.68 4.37
N GLN A 125 -4.32 -29.59 4.85
CA GLN A 125 -5.38 -29.24 5.78
C GLN A 125 -4.82 -28.74 7.12
N LEU A 126 -3.82 -29.41 7.70
CA LEU A 126 -3.16 -28.95 8.92
C LEU A 126 -2.53 -27.56 8.77
N LEU A 127 -1.90 -27.28 7.62
CA LEU A 127 -1.36 -25.96 7.32
C LEU A 127 -2.48 -24.92 7.31
N LEU A 128 -3.55 -25.15 6.54
CA LEU A 128 -4.68 -24.23 6.46
C LEU A 128 -5.36 -24.02 7.81
N ASP A 129 -5.55 -25.07 8.59
CA ASP A 129 -6.14 -24.99 9.93
C ASP A 129 -5.25 -24.20 10.89
N LYS A 130 -3.92 -24.38 10.81
CA LYS A 130 -2.96 -23.64 11.64
C LYS A 130 -2.99 -22.14 11.30
N LEU A 131 -2.99 -21.80 10.02
CA LEU A 131 -3.08 -20.41 9.56
C LEU A 131 -4.43 -19.79 9.94
N ALA A 132 -5.54 -20.52 9.74
CA ALA A 132 -6.88 -19.98 9.95
C ALA A 132 -7.26 -19.74 11.43
N ASN A 133 -6.60 -20.43 12.37
CA ASN A 133 -6.96 -20.38 13.79
C ASN A 133 -5.87 -19.76 14.68
N SER A 134 -4.76 -19.29 14.11
CA SER A 134 -3.66 -18.68 14.85
C SER A 134 -3.84 -17.17 14.97
N LYS A 135 -3.95 -16.68 16.21
CA LYS A 135 -3.93 -15.23 16.49
C LYS A 135 -2.60 -14.58 16.11
N ALA A 136 -1.49 -15.32 16.24
CA ALA A 136 -0.18 -14.82 15.84
C ALA A 136 -0.12 -14.64 14.31
N PHE A 137 -0.71 -15.58 13.57
CA PHE A 137 -0.86 -15.44 12.12
C PHE A 137 -1.82 -14.32 11.75
N ASP A 138 -2.91 -14.10 12.47
CA ASP A 138 -3.79 -12.96 12.22
C ASP A 138 -3.02 -11.63 12.28
N THR A 139 -2.16 -11.46 13.30
CA THR A 139 -1.29 -10.29 13.44
C THR A 139 -0.26 -10.21 12.31
N LEU A 140 0.42 -11.32 12.00
CA LEU A 140 1.39 -11.39 10.90
C LEU A 140 0.74 -11.06 9.55
N PHE A 141 -0.43 -11.61 9.29
CA PHE A 141 -1.18 -11.41 8.07
C PHE A 141 -1.65 -9.96 7.95
N LYS A 142 -2.07 -9.34 9.07
CA LYS A 142 -2.39 -7.91 9.12
C LYS A 142 -1.18 -7.05 8.72
N GLN A 143 0.01 -7.33 9.26
CA GLN A 143 1.25 -6.65 8.88
C GLN A 143 1.57 -6.88 7.39
N ALA A 144 1.47 -8.12 6.91
CA ALA A 144 1.73 -8.46 5.51
C ALA A 144 0.80 -7.74 4.54
N VAL A 145 -0.49 -7.64 4.88
CA VAL A 145 -1.47 -6.87 4.10
C VAL A 145 -1.12 -5.38 4.12
N ALA A 146 -0.84 -4.82 5.30
CA ALA A 146 -0.47 -3.41 5.46
C ALA A 146 0.75 -3.05 4.59
N SER A 147 1.83 -3.82 4.67
CA SER A 147 3.01 -3.68 3.80
C SER A 147 2.66 -3.84 2.32
N ALA A 148 1.83 -4.82 1.96
CA ALA A 148 1.48 -5.04 0.55
C ALA A 148 0.68 -3.86 -0.04
N VAL A 149 -0.22 -3.24 0.73
CA VAL A 149 -1.07 -2.14 0.25
C VAL A 149 -0.40 -0.76 0.34
N SER A 150 0.57 -0.56 1.23
CA SER A 150 1.41 0.65 1.25
C SER A 150 2.55 0.58 0.24
N SER A 151 2.89 -0.59 -0.31
CA SER A 151 4.02 -0.72 -1.25
C SER A 151 3.90 0.16 -2.51
N ARG A 152 4.98 0.89 -2.82
CA ARG A 152 5.13 1.63 -4.09
C ARG A 152 5.41 0.66 -5.25
N ARG A 153 5.10 1.10 -6.48
CA ARG A 153 5.41 0.34 -7.73
C ARG A 153 6.26 1.13 -8.73
N TYR A 154 6.73 2.29 -8.32
CA TYR A 154 7.62 3.15 -9.07
C TYR A 154 8.73 3.59 -8.11
N GLU A 155 9.90 3.85 -8.67
CA GLU A 155 11.00 4.45 -7.94
C GLU A 155 10.63 5.89 -7.61
N LEU A 156 10.96 6.31 -6.39
CA LEU A 156 10.80 7.69 -5.99
C LEU A 156 11.92 8.51 -6.64
N LEU A 157 11.56 9.62 -7.27
CA LEU A 157 12.54 10.63 -7.66
C LEU A 157 12.70 11.56 -6.46
N VAL A 158 13.72 11.28 -5.67
CA VAL A 158 14.07 12.05 -4.48
C VAL A 158 14.89 13.27 -4.90
N SER A 159 14.72 14.40 -4.21
CA SER A 159 15.63 15.55 -4.36
C SER A 159 16.96 15.24 -3.67
N ASP A 160 18.07 15.76 -4.20
CA ASP A 160 19.38 15.71 -3.52
C ASP A 160 19.52 16.82 -2.46
N GLU A 161 18.52 17.70 -2.34
CA GLU A 161 18.48 18.76 -1.32
C GLU A 161 18.11 18.14 0.03
N MET A 162 18.90 18.47 1.06
CA MET A 162 18.63 18.06 2.45
C MET A 162 17.99 19.22 3.20
N CYS A 163 16.89 18.94 3.88
CA CYS A 163 16.24 19.92 4.75
C CYS A 163 17.05 20.16 6.03
N ASP A 164 17.10 21.43 6.46
CA ASP A 164 17.66 21.85 7.74
C ASP A 164 16.53 22.10 8.76
N PRO A 165 16.63 21.60 10.01
CA PRO A 165 15.59 21.77 11.02
C PRO A 165 15.23 23.23 11.34
N ASP A 166 16.20 24.15 11.31
CA ASP A 166 15.95 25.58 11.58
C ASP A 166 15.16 26.21 10.42
N GLU A 167 15.44 25.78 9.19
CA GLU A 167 14.69 26.21 7.99
C GLU A 167 13.26 25.67 8.01
N VAL A 168 13.08 24.37 8.26
CA VAL A 168 11.74 23.74 8.40
C VAL A 168 10.93 24.44 9.48
N ARG A 169 11.56 24.76 10.61
CA ARG A 169 10.92 25.53 11.68
C ARG A 169 10.48 26.91 11.22
N SER A 170 11.36 27.68 10.58
CA SER A 170 11.02 29.03 10.10
C SER A 170 9.85 28.98 9.12
N ILE A 171 9.82 28.02 8.18
CA ILE A 171 8.74 27.87 7.20
C ILE A 171 7.40 27.51 7.90
N LEU A 172 7.41 26.60 8.87
CA LEU A 172 6.18 26.21 9.58
C LEU A 172 5.69 27.29 10.57
N GLU A 173 6.60 27.87 11.35
CA GLU A 173 6.29 28.79 12.44
C GLU A 173 6.09 30.25 11.97
N GLU A 174 7.00 30.76 11.14
CA GLU A 174 7.03 32.18 10.75
C GLU A 174 6.21 32.43 9.47
N ASP A 175 6.39 31.58 8.46
CA ASP A 175 5.65 31.70 7.20
C ASP A 175 4.24 31.10 7.29
N GLY A 176 3.98 30.28 8.31
CA GLY A 176 2.67 29.68 8.57
C GLY A 176 2.29 28.59 7.57
N ALA A 177 3.28 27.88 7.03
CA ALA A 177 3.07 26.75 6.14
C ALA A 177 2.44 25.55 6.85
N PHE A 178 1.94 24.62 6.05
CA PHE A 178 1.31 23.38 6.49
C PHE A 178 2.14 22.18 6.05
N LEU A 179 2.26 21.21 6.95
CA LEU A 179 2.78 19.89 6.65
C LEU A 179 1.65 19.02 6.07
N SER A 180 1.87 18.40 4.92
CA SER A 180 0.90 17.49 4.29
C SER A 180 1.60 16.26 3.72
N GLN A 181 0.84 15.18 3.46
CA GLN A 181 1.40 13.97 2.84
C GLN A 181 1.74 14.23 1.37
N ASP A 182 2.94 13.83 0.93
CA ASP A 182 3.26 13.76 -0.49
C ASP A 182 2.43 12.64 -1.16
N ASN A 183 1.78 12.95 -2.28
CA ASN A 183 1.05 11.98 -3.12
C ASN A 183 1.91 10.81 -3.61
N ASN A 184 3.23 11.01 -3.68
CA ASN A 184 4.20 9.96 -4.00
C ASN A 184 4.36 8.94 -2.86
N CYS A 185 4.07 9.34 -1.63
CA CYS A 185 4.05 8.49 -0.46
C CYS A 185 2.71 7.75 -0.30
N LYS A 186 2.80 6.55 0.27
CA LYS A 186 1.65 5.76 0.69
C LYS A 186 1.80 5.47 2.17
N LEU A 187 1.27 6.40 2.96
CA LEU A 187 1.08 6.24 4.39
C LEU A 187 -0.23 5.50 4.66
N LEU A 188 -0.20 4.61 5.63
CA LEU A 188 -1.38 4.02 6.25
C LEU A 188 -1.05 3.60 7.67
N TYR A 189 -2.08 3.28 8.45
CA TYR A 189 -1.90 2.76 9.79
C TYR A 189 -2.82 1.59 10.07
N THR A 190 -2.42 0.78 11.05
CA THR A 190 -3.31 -0.16 11.71
C THR A 190 -3.58 0.28 13.13
N GLU A 191 -4.75 -0.03 13.68
CA GLU A 191 -5.06 0.22 15.09
C GLU A 191 -4.97 -1.06 15.93
N ASN A 192 -4.75 -0.89 17.24
CA ASN A 192 -4.68 -1.97 18.23
C ASN A 192 -3.67 -3.08 17.87
N PRO A 193 -2.35 -2.81 17.94
CA PRO A 193 -1.70 -1.55 18.30
C PRO A 193 -1.64 -0.54 17.13
N LEU A 194 -1.38 0.74 17.43
CA LEU A 194 -1.09 1.74 16.40
C LEU A 194 0.26 1.40 15.75
N ARG A 195 0.26 1.14 14.45
CA ARG A 195 1.47 0.91 13.65
C ARG A 195 1.36 1.67 12.35
N ILE A 196 2.39 2.44 12.02
CA ILE A 196 2.45 3.26 10.80
C ILE A 196 3.25 2.51 9.74
N TYR A 197 2.76 2.55 8.50
CA TYR A 197 3.44 1.97 7.36
C TYR A 197 3.67 3.03 6.30
N ALA A 198 4.89 3.13 5.82
CA ALA A 198 5.26 3.98 4.70
C ALA A 198 5.83 3.12 3.59
N ASN A 199 5.23 3.20 2.39
CA ASN A 199 5.83 2.66 1.16
C ASN A 199 6.12 1.16 1.14
N GLY A 200 5.45 0.39 2.00
CA GLY A 200 5.59 -1.06 2.13
C GLY A 200 6.30 -1.50 3.40
N GLU A 201 6.87 -0.56 4.16
CA GLU A 201 7.66 -0.84 5.36
C GLU A 201 6.87 -0.43 6.59
N TRP A 202 7.04 -1.21 7.67
CA TRP A 202 6.56 -0.85 9.00
C TRP A 202 7.62 0.04 9.66
N LEU A 203 7.20 1.18 10.17
CA LEU A 203 8.04 2.07 10.95
C LEU A 203 7.92 1.67 12.44
N ASP A 204 8.87 0.88 12.93
CA ASP A 204 8.88 0.29 14.27
C ASP A 204 9.62 1.14 15.31
N GLU A 205 10.42 2.11 14.88
CA GLU A 205 11.21 3.00 15.75
C GLU A 205 10.52 4.35 16.05
N LEU A 206 9.26 4.55 15.63
CA LEU A 206 8.55 5.81 15.84
C LEU A 206 8.20 6.07 17.30
N ASN A 207 8.41 7.31 17.74
CA ASN A 207 7.91 7.80 19.00
C ASN A 207 6.40 8.14 18.93
N VAL A 208 5.80 8.49 20.08
CA VAL A 208 4.36 8.76 20.19
C VAL A 208 3.92 9.99 19.39
N ILE A 209 4.77 11.02 19.31
CA ILE A 209 4.47 12.25 18.56
C ILE A 209 4.50 11.95 17.07
N GLU A 210 5.58 11.33 16.58
CA GLU A 210 5.74 10.96 15.18
C GLU A 210 4.62 10.05 14.69
N SER A 211 4.24 9.07 15.52
CA SER A 211 3.12 8.17 15.22
C SER A 211 1.79 8.92 15.06
N GLU A 212 1.51 9.91 15.90
CA GLU A 212 0.29 10.72 15.79
C GLU A 212 0.34 11.66 14.58
N VAL A 213 1.48 12.31 14.31
CA VAL A 213 1.66 13.17 13.14
C VAL A 213 1.46 12.39 11.85
N LEU A 214 2.18 11.27 11.66
CA LEU A 214 2.07 10.45 10.45
C LEU A 214 0.68 9.82 10.30
N LYS A 215 0.01 9.50 11.41
CA LYS A 215 -1.39 9.07 11.37
C LYS A 215 -2.29 10.16 10.78
N ARG A 216 -2.23 11.39 11.29
CA ARG A 216 -3.06 12.50 10.75
C ARG A 216 -2.76 12.79 9.29
N LEU A 217 -1.50 12.77 8.91
CA LEU A 217 -1.09 12.93 7.51
C LEU A 217 -1.68 11.81 6.63
N SER A 218 -1.69 10.56 7.12
CA SER A 218 -2.30 9.44 6.40
C SER A 218 -3.82 9.52 6.27
N ASP A 219 -4.49 10.28 7.14
CA ASP A 219 -5.91 10.63 7.05
C ASP A 219 -6.18 11.78 6.06
N GLY A 220 -5.12 12.34 5.44
CA GLY A 220 -5.19 13.45 4.51
C GLY A 220 -5.35 14.81 5.17
N GLU A 221 -5.03 14.93 6.47
CA GLU A 221 -5.00 16.21 7.16
C GLU A 221 -3.75 17.03 6.77
N SER A 222 -3.89 18.36 6.74
CA SER A 222 -2.78 19.32 6.68
C SER A 222 -2.54 19.87 8.08
N LEU A 223 -1.30 19.81 8.57
CA LEU A 223 -0.95 20.10 9.95
C LEU A 223 -0.19 21.42 10.03
N ASP A 224 -0.65 22.33 10.88
CA ASP A 224 0.01 23.60 11.13
C ASP A 224 0.95 23.55 12.35
N TRP A 225 1.74 24.62 12.52
CA TRP A 225 2.63 24.78 13.67
C TRP A 225 1.91 24.68 15.02
N ALA A 226 0.67 25.19 15.09
CA ALA A 226 -0.13 25.17 16.32
C ALA A 226 -0.46 23.74 16.75
N PHE A 227 -0.82 22.87 15.79
CA PHE A 227 -1.03 21.45 16.05
C PHE A 227 0.23 20.77 16.54
N LEU A 228 1.36 20.92 15.83
CA LEU A 228 2.65 20.30 16.19
C LEU A 228 3.10 20.73 17.59
N SER A 229 3.05 22.03 17.86
CA SER A 229 3.34 22.62 19.17
C SER A 229 2.42 22.07 20.26
N SER A 230 1.12 21.90 19.97
CA SER A 230 0.16 21.36 20.95
C SER A 230 0.42 19.90 21.32
N LEU A 231 0.95 19.09 20.39
CA LEU A 231 1.34 17.72 20.65
C LEU A 231 2.60 17.68 21.51
N VAL A 232 3.61 18.45 21.10
CA VAL A 232 4.90 18.50 21.78
C VAL A 232 4.79 19.04 23.21
N ASN A 233 3.94 20.06 23.44
CA ASN A 233 3.69 20.63 24.77
C ASN A 233 3.06 19.66 25.78
N LYS A 234 2.61 18.46 25.36
CA LYS A 234 2.12 17.41 26.26
C LYS A 234 3.22 16.50 26.79
N THR A 235 4.45 16.66 26.31
CA THR A 235 5.60 15.86 26.73
C THR A 235 6.25 16.42 28.00
N GLU A 236 7.12 15.63 28.62
CA GLU A 236 7.87 16.08 29.81
C GLU A 236 8.92 17.13 29.47
N ASP A 237 9.46 17.09 28.24
CA ASP A 237 10.46 18.02 27.71
C ASP A 237 10.07 18.50 26.30
N PRO A 238 9.27 19.59 26.20
CA PRO A 238 8.79 20.11 24.93
C PRO A 238 9.89 20.64 24.01
N GLU A 239 10.99 21.15 24.54
CA GLU A 239 12.07 21.73 23.71
C GLU A 239 12.79 20.62 22.94
N THR A 240 13.32 19.62 23.67
CA THR A 240 13.97 18.45 23.06
C THR A 240 13.01 17.68 22.14
N SER A 241 11.74 17.56 22.52
CA SER A 241 10.74 16.86 21.71
C SER A 241 10.39 17.59 20.41
N MET A 242 10.50 18.93 20.39
CA MET A 242 10.32 19.70 19.16
C MET A 242 11.51 19.52 18.22
N ASP A 243 12.73 19.58 18.76
CA ASP A 243 13.96 19.41 17.96
C ASP A 243 13.98 18.03 17.28
N LEU A 244 13.66 16.97 18.03
CA LEU A 244 13.54 15.62 17.48
C LEU A 244 12.44 15.51 16.42
N LEU A 245 11.31 16.18 16.62
CA LEU A 245 10.22 16.16 15.64
C LEU A 245 10.63 16.88 14.35
N LEU A 246 11.32 18.01 14.45
CA LEU A 246 11.81 18.76 13.29
C LEU A 246 12.86 17.94 12.52
N ASP A 247 13.79 17.29 13.21
CA ASP A 247 14.74 16.34 12.60
C ASP A 247 14.00 15.23 11.83
N SER A 248 12.96 14.65 12.43
CA SER A 248 12.14 13.62 11.78
C SER A 248 11.37 14.18 10.58
N ILE A 249 10.84 15.40 10.66
CA ILE A 249 10.18 16.06 9.52
C ILE A 249 11.18 16.28 8.37
N CYS A 250 12.41 16.71 8.64
CA CYS A 250 13.46 16.83 7.63
C CYS A 250 13.67 15.49 6.90
N ASN A 251 13.84 14.39 7.65
CA ASN A 251 13.97 13.06 7.06
C ASN A 251 12.74 12.68 6.22
N TRP A 252 11.53 13.02 6.66
CA TRP A 252 10.31 12.73 5.90
C TRP A 252 10.19 13.57 4.62
N VAL A 253 10.65 14.82 4.63
CA VAL A 253 10.69 15.67 3.42
C VAL A 253 11.73 15.09 2.46
N ASP A 254 12.93 14.82 2.95
CA ASP A 254 14.03 14.23 2.19
C ASP A 254 13.61 12.89 1.58
N ASP A 255 12.90 12.02 2.32
CA ASP A 255 12.41 10.73 1.81
C ASP A 255 11.17 10.85 0.89
N GLY A 256 10.69 12.06 0.62
CA GLY A 256 9.49 12.33 -0.18
C GLY A 256 8.22 11.71 0.42
N TRP A 257 8.10 11.78 1.74
CA TRP A 257 6.91 11.34 2.49
C TRP A 257 5.92 12.45 2.69
N VAL A 258 6.43 13.68 2.90
CA VAL A 258 5.65 14.86 3.26
C VAL A 258 6.11 16.07 2.46
N LEU A 259 5.24 17.06 2.36
CA LEU A 259 5.48 18.36 1.75
C LEU A 259 5.18 19.46 2.77
N ILE A 260 5.90 20.57 2.66
CA ILE A 260 5.64 21.79 3.42
C ILE A 260 5.12 22.83 2.41
N GLU A 261 3.85 23.24 2.56
CA GLU A 261 3.12 24.12 1.61
C GLU A 261 2.45 25.32 2.28
#